data_AF-A0A2V2QDA4-F1
#
_entry.id   AF-A0A2V2QDA4-F1
#
_cell.length_a   1.000
_cell.length_b   1.000
_cell.length_c   1.000
_cell.angle_alpha   90.00
_cell.angle_beta   90.00
_cell.angle_gamma   90.00
#
_symmetry.space_group_name_H-M   'P 1'
#
loop_
_entity.id
_entity.type
_entity.pdbx_description
1 polymer ?
#
loop_
_entity_poly.entity_id
_entity_poly.type
_entity_poly.pdbx_seq_one_letter_code
_entity_poly.pdbx_strand_id
1 'polypeptide(L)'
;IGHPGCAKSLADVRAEAGAVVSGEGSAATAAGRSAAGAEAGAAVGRPGRLPVYWSGCERRCGHPHGEWIDVVAAPDGHRISHVRGERREPTTTVRNDDPARLAAAVAEARAL
;
A
#
# COMPACT_ATOMS: atom_id res chain seq x y z
N ILE A 1 -2.78 10.34 -1.92
CA ILE A 1 -3.86 10.80 -1.01
C ILE A 1 -5.20 10.17 -1.43
N GLY A 2 -6.02 9.71 -0.48
CA GLY A 2 -7.31 9.03 -0.70
C GLY A 2 -8.52 9.83 -0.27
N HIS A 3 -9.71 9.23 -0.39
CA HIS A 3 -10.93 9.70 0.28
C HIS A 3 -10.71 9.67 1.81
N PRO A 4 -11.29 10.58 2.61
CA PRO A 4 -12.10 11.75 2.24
C PRO A 4 -11.30 12.96 1.73
N GLY A 5 -9.97 12.92 1.79
CA GLY A 5 -9.11 14.06 1.47
C GLY A 5 -8.96 14.42 -0.02
N CYS A 6 -9.59 13.67 -0.93
CA CYS A 6 -9.53 13.94 -2.37
C CYS A 6 -10.79 13.42 -3.08
N ALA A 7 -11.55 14.32 -3.70
CA ALA A 7 -12.81 13.99 -4.39
C ALA A 7 -12.65 13.08 -5.62
N LYS A 8 -11.44 12.95 -6.17
CA LYS A 8 -11.13 12.06 -7.30
C LYS A 8 -10.70 10.66 -6.86
N SER A 9 -10.61 10.43 -5.56
CA SER A 9 -10.22 9.13 -5.03
C SER A 9 -11.38 8.15 -5.09
N LEU A 10 -11.07 6.91 -5.45
CA LEU A 10 -12.00 5.78 -5.50
C LEU A 10 -12.07 5.02 -4.17
N ALA A 11 -11.11 5.24 -3.26
CA ALA A 11 -11.02 4.56 -1.97
C ALA A 11 -10.43 5.45 -0.86
N ASP A 12 -10.74 5.11 0.39
CA ASP A 12 -10.01 5.61 1.58
C ASP A 12 -8.74 4.79 1.80
N VAL A 13 -7.71 5.11 1.01
CA VAL A 13 -6.44 4.38 1.06
C VAL A 13 -5.70 4.52 2.39
N ARG A 14 -6.09 5.46 3.26
CA ARG A 14 -5.49 5.58 4.60
C ARG A 14 -6.06 4.52 5.54
N ALA A 15 -7.39 4.36 5.54
CA ALA A 15 -8.04 3.30 6.27
C ALA A 15 -7.59 1.91 5.78
N GLU A 16 -7.51 1.72 4.46
CA GLU A 16 -7.08 0.46 3.84
C GLU A 16 -5.62 0.12 4.18
N ALA A 17 -4.71 1.10 4.10
CA ALA A 17 -3.33 0.91 4.53
C ALA A 17 -3.24 0.50 6.02
N GLY A 18 -4.06 1.12 6.88
CA GLY A 18 -4.15 0.75 8.30
C GLY A 18 -4.64 -0.68 8.52
N ALA A 19 -5.61 -1.14 7.73
CA ALA A 19 -6.12 -2.51 7.78
C ALA A 19 -5.05 -3.53 7.32
N VAL A 20 -4.31 -3.23 6.26
CA VAL A 20 -3.21 -4.10 5.79
C VAL A 20 -2.11 -4.23 6.84
N VAL A 21 -1.66 -3.12 7.43
CA VAL A 21 -0.63 -3.14 8.48
C VAL A 21 -1.10 -3.92 9.71
N SER A 22 -2.38 -3.77 10.07
CA SER A 22 -2.98 -4.49 11.21
C SER A 22 -3.13 -5.98 10.94
N GLY A 23 -3.40 -6.38 9.70
CA GLY A 23 -3.44 -7.77 9.25
C GLY A 23 -2.06 -8.45 9.26
N GLU A 24 -1.00 -7.75 8.83
CA GLU A 24 0.38 -8.24 8.92
C GLU A 24 0.84 -8.42 10.38
N GLY A 25 0.35 -7.59 11.29
CA GLY A 25 0.61 -7.67 12.73
C GLY A 25 -0.05 -8.85 13.44
N SER A 26 -1.08 -9.48 12.85
CA SER A 26 -1.74 -10.67 13.42
C SER A 26 -0.96 -11.98 13.17
N ALA A 27 -0.01 -11.97 12.22
CA ALA A 27 0.99 -13.03 12.05
C ALA A 27 2.30 -12.76 12.85
N ALA A 28 2.41 -11.60 13.50
CA ALA A 28 3.62 -11.14 14.20
C ALA A 28 3.30 -10.75 15.66
N THR A 29 2.81 -11.70 16.46
CA THR A 29 2.81 -11.50 17.92
C THR A 29 4.25 -11.54 18.44
N ALA A 30 4.63 -10.45 19.11
CA ALA A 30 5.88 -10.18 19.86
C ALA A 30 7.00 -9.41 19.13
N ALA A 31 6.84 -8.09 18.97
CA ALA A 31 7.84 -7.09 19.38
C ALA A 31 7.33 -5.64 19.23
N GLY A 32 7.15 -4.96 20.37
CA GLY A 32 7.44 -3.52 20.52
C GLY A 32 6.42 -2.50 20.03
N ARG A 33 5.63 -1.95 20.95
CA ARG A 33 4.95 -0.65 20.78
C ARG A 33 5.98 0.49 20.84
N SER A 34 5.86 1.47 19.93
CA SER A 34 6.06 2.90 20.23
C SER A 34 5.38 3.76 19.15
N ALA A 35 4.56 4.70 19.62
CA ALA A 35 3.86 5.69 18.81
C ALA A 35 4.79 6.87 18.46
N ALA A 36 4.67 7.39 17.24
CA ALA A 36 5.06 8.75 16.90
C ALA A 36 4.11 9.29 15.82
N GLY A 37 3.58 10.48 16.04
CA GLY A 37 2.72 11.18 15.10
C GLY A 37 3.50 11.97 14.04
N ALA A 38 2.74 12.32 12.99
CA ALA A 38 2.97 13.30 11.92
C ALA A 38 3.72 12.85 10.64
N GLU A 39 3.22 13.40 9.53
CA GLU A 39 3.76 13.46 8.16
C GLU A 39 3.88 12.14 7.35
N ALA A 40 3.12 12.03 6.26
CA ALA A 40 3.21 10.93 5.32
C ALA A 40 4.56 10.96 4.57
N GLY A 41 5.55 10.21 5.05
CA GLY A 41 6.85 10.07 4.40
C GLY A 41 7.53 8.77 4.79
N ALA A 42 7.58 7.84 3.83
CA ALA A 42 8.40 6.62 3.82
C ALA A 42 8.43 5.79 5.12
N ALA A 43 7.49 4.84 5.24
CA ALA A 43 7.65 3.74 6.18
C ALA A 43 8.89 2.92 5.77
N VAL A 44 10.00 3.07 6.50
CA VAL A 44 11.14 2.16 6.45
C VAL A 44 10.61 0.80 6.94
N GLY A 45 10.31 -0.08 5.97
CA GLY A 45 9.91 -1.45 6.25
C GLY A 45 11.02 -2.20 6.98
N ARG A 46 10.66 -3.33 7.60
CA ARG A 46 11.62 -4.33 8.09
C ARG A 46 12.71 -4.55 7.02
N PRO A 47 14.01 -4.64 7.39
CA PRO A 47 15.08 -4.86 6.41
C PRO A 47 14.73 -6.06 5.52
N GLY A 48 14.77 -5.85 4.21
CA GLY A 48 14.37 -6.83 3.20
C GLY A 48 12.92 -6.75 2.71
N ARG A 49 12.17 -5.67 3.01
CA ARG A 49 10.85 -5.41 2.36
C ARG A 49 10.79 -4.04 1.72
N LEU A 50 10.26 -3.98 0.51
CA LEU A 50 10.05 -2.72 -0.22
C LEU A 50 8.99 -1.83 0.46
N PRO A 51 9.13 -0.49 0.39
CA PRO A 51 8.10 0.44 0.83
C PRO A 51 6.85 0.29 -0.04
N VAL A 52 5.67 0.52 0.55
CA VAL A 52 4.39 0.50 -0.18
C VAL A 52 3.86 1.92 -0.29
N TYR A 53 3.46 2.30 -1.50
CA TYR A 53 2.80 3.56 -1.78
C TYR A 53 1.35 3.33 -2.19
N TRP A 54 0.43 4.08 -1.58
CA TRP A 54 -1.00 3.93 -1.83
C TRP A 54 -1.57 5.14 -2.58
N SER A 55 -2.16 4.88 -3.74
CA SER A 55 -2.77 5.85 -4.63
C SER A 55 -4.28 5.67 -4.66
N GLY A 56 -5.05 6.70 -4.27
CA GLY A 56 -6.51 6.65 -4.29
C GLY A 56 -7.14 6.69 -5.69
N CYS A 57 -6.36 6.96 -6.74
CA CYS A 57 -6.81 6.89 -8.13
C CYS A 57 -5.62 6.68 -9.06
N GLU A 58 -5.92 6.40 -10.33
CA GLU A 58 -4.92 6.11 -11.38
C GLU A 58 -3.93 7.25 -11.65
N ARG A 59 -4.21 8.48 -11.17
CA ARG A 59 -3.31 9.63 -11.35
C ARG A 59 -2.06 9.56 -10.47
N ARG A 60 -2.04 8.71 -9.43
CA ARG A 60 -0.86 8.45 -8.57
C ARG A 60 -0.14 9.69 -8.05
N CYS A 61 -0.91 10.70 -7.65
CA CYS A 61 -0.33 11.98 -7.24
C CYS A 61 0.62 11.81 -6.04
N GLY A 62 1.85 12.28 -6.18
CA GLY A 62 2.86 12.30 -5.10
C GLY A 62 3.59 10.98 -4.86
N HIS A 63 3.68 10.11 -5.88
CA HIS A 63 4.46 8.87 -5.76
C HIS A 63 5.96 9.17 -5.50
N PRO A 64 6.65 8.28 -4.75
CA PRO A 64 8.08 8.44 -4.50
C PRO A 64 8.90 8.17 -5.77
N HIS A 65 10.19 8.47 -5.70
CA HIS A 65 11.19 7.98 -6.64
C HIS A 65 11.90 6.74 -6.07
N GLY A 66 12.48 5.90 -6.92
CA GLY A 66 13.25 4.73 -6.51
C GLY A 66 12.52 3.41 -6.77
N GLU A 67 12.53 2.51 -5.80
CA GLU A 67 11.92 1.18 -5.89
C GLU A 67 10.87 1.00 -4.78
N TRP A 68 9.65 0.62 -5.17
CA TRP A 68 8.52 0.49 -4.24
C TRP A 68 7.39 -0.38 -4.81
N ILE A 69 6.47 -0.79 -3.94
CA ILE A 69 5.21 -1.42 -4.33
C ILE A 69 4.14 -0.34 -4.42
N ASP A 70 3.56 -0.15 -5.59
CA ASP A 70 2.46 0.79 -5.81
C ASP A 70 1.12 0.06 -5.74
N VAL A 71 0.24 0.52 -4.85
CA VAL A 71 -1.12 0.04 -4.68
C VAL A 71 -2.08 1.14 -5.11
N VAL A 72 -2.83 0.91 -6.18
CA VAL A 72 -3.70 1.92 -6.80
C VAL A 72 -5.14 1.47 -6.75
N ALA A 73 -6.00 2.27 -6.14
CA ALA A 73 -7.43 2.06 -6.24
C ALA A 73 -7.90 2.28 -7.70
N ALA A 74 -8.59 1.28 -8.22
CA ALA A 74 -9.19 1.23 -9.54
C ALA A 74 -10.69 0.83 -9.40
N PRO A 75 -11.52 1.03 -10.44
CA PRO A 75 -12.94 0.71 -10.36
C PRO A 75 -13.25 -0.75 -10.02
N ASP A 76 -12.35 -1.67 -10.38
CA ASP A 76 -12.46 -3.12 -10.20
C ASP A 76 -11.74 -3.66 -8.95
N GLY A 77 -11.11 -2.79 -8.16
CA GLY A 77 -10.32 -3.16 -6.98
C GLY A 77 -8.97 -2.45 -6.94
N HIS A 78 -7.99 -3.04 -6.28
CA HIS A 78 -6.65 -2.47 -6.14
C HIS A 78 -5.67 -3.14 -7.09
N ARG A 79 -4.95 -2.31 -7.83
CA ARG A 79 -3.83 -2.70 -8.68
C ARG A 79 -2.53 -2.60 -7.89
N ILE A 80 -1.82 -3.71 -7.79
CA ILE A 80 -0.54 -3.83 -7.08
C ILE A 80 0.55 -4.04 -8.13
N SER A 81 1.53 -3.15 -8.17
CA SER A 81 2.68 -3.27 -9.08
C SER A 81 4.00 -3.06 -8.33
N HIS A 82 5.04 -3.77 -8.73
CA HIS A 82 6.41 -3.41 -8.37
C HIS A 82 6.91 -2.32 -9.33
N VAL A 83 7.43 -1.23 -8.78
CA VAL A 83 7.99 -0.11 -9.53
C VAL A 83 9.48 0.01 -9.24
N ARG A 84 10.30 0.09 -10.29
CA ARG A 84 11.74 0.32 -10.22
C ARG A 84 12.11 1.45 -11.19
N GLY A 85 12.39 2.64 -10.65
CA GLY A 85 12.57 3.84 -11.43
C GLY A 85 11.28 4.18 -12.19
N GLU A 86 11.34 4.24 -13.52
CA GLU A 86 10.18 4.45 -14.39
C GLU A 86 9.50 3.14 -14.81
N ARG A 87 10.17 2.00 -14.62
CA ARG A 87 9.59 0.70 -14.99
C ARG A 87 8.58 0.24 -13.97
N ARG A 88 7.49 -0.32 -14.49
CA ARG A 88 6.43 -0.93 -13.71
C ARG A 88 6.19 -2.35 -14.20
N GLU A 89 6.39 -3.30 -13.31
CA GLU A 89 6.19 -4.72 -13.59
C GLU A 89 4.70 -5.09 -13.58
N PRO A 90 4.35 -6.30 -14.09
CA PRO A 90 2.97 -6.73 -14.21
C PRO A 90 2.16 -6.54 -12.94
N THR A 91 0.90 -6.18 -13.11
CA THR A 91 0.02 -5.74 -12.03
C THR A 91 -0.91 -6.87 -11.59
N THR A 92 -0.87 -7.23 -10.31
CA THR A 92 -1.91 -8.05 -9.70
C THR A 92 -3.10 -7.16 -9.37
N THR A 93 -4.30 -7.56 -9.78
CA THR A 93 -5.54 -6.86 -9.40
C THR A 93 -6.27 -7.66 -8.34
N VAL A 94 -6.53 -7.05 -7.19
CA VAL A 94 -7.29 -7.63 -6.09
C VAL A 94 -8.60 -6.89 -5.96
N ARG A 95 -9.73 -7.60 -6.02
CA ARG A 95 -11.05 -6.98 -5.87
C ARG A 95 -11.29 -6.55 -4.42
N ASN A 96 -12.15 -5.56 -4.22
CA ASN A 96 -12.38 -4.93 -2.91
C ASN A 96 -13.30 -5.75 -1.98
N ASP A 97 -13.70 -6.96 -2.36
CA ASP A 97 -14.55 -7.83 -1.54
C ASP A 97 -13.79 -8.57 -0.42
N ASP A 98 -12.46 -8.61 -0.48
CA ASP A 98 -11.64 -9.34 0.50
C ASP A 98 -10.40 -8.52 0.94
N PRO A 99 -10.49 -7.80 2.08
CA PRO A 99 -9.37 -7.03 2.60
C PRO A 99 -8.19 -7.90 3.07
N ALA A 100 -8.42 -9.16 3.45
CA ALA A 100 -7.35 -10.08 3.84
C ALA A 100 -6.54 -10.52 2.61
N ARG A 101 -7.21 -10.76 1.49
CA ARG A 101 -6.55 -11.01 0.20
C ARG A 101 -5.72 -9.81 -0.28
N LEU A 102 -6.24 -8.60 -0.11
CA LEU A 102 -5.48 -7.38 -0.40
C LEU A 102 -4.22 -7.29 0.45
N ALA A 103 -4.32 -7.57 1.75
CA ALA A 103 -3.17 -7.59 2.66
C ALA A 103 -2.12 -8.65 2.25
N ALA A 104 -2.55 -9.87 1.93
CA ALA A 104 -1.66 -10.95 1.50
C ALA A 104 -0.93 -10.59 0.20
N ALA A 105 -1.65 -10.08 -0.81
CA ALA A 105 -1.05 -9.70 -2.08
C ALA A 105 -0.03 -8.56 -1.94
N VAL A 106 -0.29 -7.59 -1.05
CA VAL A 106 0.69 -6.54 -0.73
C VAL A 106 1.91 -7.14 -0.02
N ALA A 107 1.73 -8.03 0.94
CA ALA A 107 2.84 -8.69 1.65
C ALA A 107 3.72 -9.53 0.71
N GLU A 108 3.13 -10.27 -0.22
CA GLU A 108 3.82 -11.03 -1.26
C GLU A 108 4.63 -10.12 -2.18
N ALA A 109 4.01 -9.04 -2.69
CA ALA A 109 4.68 -8.10 -3.58
C ALA A 109 5.90 -7.43 -2.91
N ARG A 110 5.83 -7.15 -1.60
CA ARG A 110 6.94 -6.56 -0.83
C ARG A 110 8.09 -7.52 -0.54
N ALA A 111 7.92 -8.81 -0.78
CA ALA A 111 8.90 -9.85 -0.51
C ALA A 111 9.79 -10.20 -1.71
N LEU A 112 9.57 -9.54 -2.86
CA LEU A 112 10.40 -9.61 -4.07
C LEU A 112 11.71 -8.86 -3.89
#